data_AF-A0A563AE10-F1
#
_entry.id   AF-A0A563AE10-F1
#
_cell.length_a   1.000
_cell.length_b   1.000
_cell.length_c   1.000
_cell.angle_alpha   90.00
_cell.angle_beta   90.00
_cell.angle_gamma   90.00
#
_symmetry.space_group_name_H-M   'P 1'
#
loop_
_entity.id
_entity.type
_entity.pdbx_description
1 polymer ?
#
loop_
_entity_poly.entity_id
_entity_poly.type
_entity_poly.pdbx_seq_one_letter_code
_entity_poly.pdbx_strand_id
1 'polypeptide(L)'
;MQGRAKYNEYIDGGRNARLLEHSVAYRVLIRSYQDSDGDGLGDLTGLISRLDYIAELGVDVIVLSLYELTHQGDQAKPDDLTSLSTRLGTMLQLIDLISRARERRLKIILSIPASLAEAEVCDYWLK
;
A
#
# COMPACT_ATOMS: atom_id res chain seq x y z
N MET A 1 -27.87 -10.30 0.29
CA MET A 1 -28.03 -8.98 0.96
C MET A 1 -27.50 -8.94 2.40
N GLN A 2 -26.78 -9.97 2.87
CA GLN A 2 -26.33 -10.10 4.27
C GLN A 2 -24.84 -9.77 4.51
N GLY A 3 -24.06 -9.49 3.46
CA GLY A 3 -22.62 -9.17 3.56
C GLY A 3 -22.32 -7.71 3.89
N ARG A 4 -23.19 -6.76 3.50
CA ARG A 4 -23.00 -5.32 3.77
C ARG A 4 -23.08 -4.96 5.26
N ALA A 5 -23.83 -5.73 6.05
CA ALA A 5 -23.98 -5.46 7.48
C ALA A 5 -22.70 -5.78 8.28
N LYS A 6 -22.02 -6.89 7.96
CA LYS A 6 -20.76 -7.24 8.63
C LYS A 6 -19.57 -6.36 8.23
N TYR A 7 -19.58 -5.85 7.00
CA TYR A 7 -18.55 -4.91 6.54
C TYR A 7 -18.62 -3.59 7.28
N ASN A 8 -19.84 -3.09 7.57
CA ASN A 8 -20.05 -1.88 8.37
C ASN A 8 -19.69 -2.06 9.86
N GLU A 9 -19.84 -3.27 10.40
CA GLU A 9 -19.51 -3.55 11.81
C GLU A 9 -18.00 -3.46 12.10
N TYR A 10 -17.14 -3.77 11.12
CA TYR A 10 -15.68 -3.59 11.21
C TYR A 10 -15.23 -2.11 11.26
N ILE A 11 -16.06 -1.20 10.74
CA ILE A 11 -15.81 0.24 10.66
C ILE A 11 -16.56 1.03 11.74
N ASP A 12 -17.40 0.38 12.55
CA ASP A 12 -18.25 1.06 13.53
C ASP A 12 -17.87 0.79 14.99
N GLY A 13 -16.56 0.83 15.25
CA GLY A 13 -16.00 1.15 16.57
C GLY A 13 -16.09 2.64 16.90
N GLY A 14 -17.26 3.27 16.69
CA GLY A 14 -17.68 4.48 17.39
C GLY A 14 -16.91 5.80 17.16
N ARG A 15 -16.03 5.95 16.16
CA ARG A 15 -15.46 7.27 15.78
C ARG A 15 -15.17 7.42 14.27
N ASN A 16 -15.94 8.33 13.65
CA ASN A 16 -15.69 9.10 12.42
C ASN A 16 -15.75 8.38 11.05
N ALA A 17 -16.91 8.49 10.41
CA ALA A 17 -17.19 8.27 8.99
C ALA A 17 -16.47 9.25 8.01
N ARG A 18 -15.31 9.78 8.38
CA ARG A 18 -14.45 10.64 7.54
C ARG A 18 -12.98 10.24 7.73
N LEU A 19 -12.62 9.03 7.32
CA LEU A 19 -11.27 8.49 7.50
C LEU A 19 -10.18 9.20 6.66
N LEU A 20 -10.57 9.90 5.58
CA LEU A 20 -9.67 10.58 4.65
C LEU A 20 -10.01 12.04 4.38
N GLU A 21 -11.23 12.50 4.69
CA GLU A 21 -11.71 13.83 4.27
C GLU A 21 -10.91 14.99 4.86
N HIS A 22 -10.21 14.75 5.97
CA HIS A 22 -9.33 15.71 6.62
C HIS A 22 -7.90 15.19 6.80
N SER A 23 -7.52 14.14 6.05
CA SER A 23 -6.21 13.51 6.17
C SER A 23 -5.21 14.07 5.17
N VAL A 24 -3.95 14.19 5.60
CA VAL A 24 -2.83 14.46 4.72
C VAL A 24 -2.34 13.15 4.12
N ALA A 25 -2.52 13.01 2.80
CA ALA A 25 -2.04 11.86 2.03
C ALA A 25 -0.68 12.16 1.38
N TYR A 26 0.26 11.25 1.53
CA TYR A 26 1.59 11.32 0.95
C TYR A 26 1.81 10.14 0.00
N ARG A 27 1.98 10.44 -1.30
CA ARG A 27 2.26 9.41 -2.30
C ARG A 27 3.75 9.15 -2.36
N VAL A 28 4.13 7.89 -2.13
CA VAL A 28 5.53 7.44 -2.22
C VAL A 28 5.70 6.64 -3.51
N LEU A 29 6.75 6.97 -4.27
CA LEU A 29 7.28 6.15 -5.36
C LEU A 29 8.49 5.40 -4.81
N ILE A 30 8.32 4.12 -4.48
CA ILE A 30 9.28 3.33 -3.70
C ILE A 30 10.65 3.33 -4.38
N ARG A 31 10.68 3.08 -5.70
CA ARG A 31 11.93 2.98 -6.49
C ARG A 31 12.80 4.23 -6.46
N SER A 32 12.25 5.38 -6.10
CA SER A 32 12.97 6.66 -6.05
C SER A 32 13.03 7.27 -4.66
N TYR A 33 12.57 6.56 -3.63
CA TYR A 33 12.44 7.14 -2.30
C TYR A 33 13.68 6.93 -1.44
N GLN A 34 14.05 5.68 -1.17
CA GLN A 34 15.22 5.35 -0.36
C GLN A 34 15.74 3.96 -0.73
N ASP A 35 16.95 3.91 -1.26
CA ASP A 35 17.74 2.70 -1.45
C ASP A 35 18.34 2.27 -0.10
N SER A 36 18.19 0.99 0.26
CA SER A 36 18.71 0.43 1.51
C SER A 36 19.86 -0.56 1.35
N ASP A 37 20.08 -1.10 0.15
CA ASP A 37 21.09 -2.13 -0.12
C ASP A 37 22.20 -1.70 -1.09
N GLY A 38 22.07 -0.49 -1.67
CA GLY A 38 23.06 0.13 -2.53
C GLY A 38 22.96 -0.27 -4.00
N ASP A 39 21.85 -0.88 -4.43
CA ASP A 39 21.64 -1.28 -5.83
C ASP A 39 21.24 -0.11 -6.75
N GLY A 40 20.99 1.08 -6.18
CA GLY A 40 20.59 2.30 -6.88
C GLY A 40 19.07 2.45 -7.06
N LEU A 41 18.26 1.52 -6.55
CA LEU A 41 16.80 1.59 -6.54
C LEU A 41 16.28 1.60 -5.11
N GLY A 42 15.25 2.40 -4.88
CA GLY A 42 14.57 2.37 -3.59
C GLY A 42 13.73 1.11 -3.40
N ASP A 43 13.61 0.69 -2.14
CA ASP A 43 12.99 -0.58 -1.74
C ASP A 43 12.12 -0.44 -0.47
N LEU A 44 11.40 -1.51 -0.12
CA LEU A 44 10.49 -1.53 1.04
C LEU A 44 11.22 -1.32 2.37
N THR A 45 12.44 -1.83 2.53
CA THR A 45 13.26 -1.64 3.73
C THR A 45 13.67 -0.18 3.87
N GLY A 46 14.04 0.45 2.76
CA GLY A 46 14.32 1.87 2.67
C GLY A 46 13.12 2.70 3.09
N LEU A 47 11.91 2.39 2.59
CA LEU A 47 10.68 3.06 3.03
C LEU A 47 10.40 2.84 4.52
N ILE A 48 10.54 1.60 5.02
CA ILE A 48 10.38 1.28 6.45
C ILE A 48 11.28 2.17 7.32
N SER A 49 12.54 2.35 6.92
CA SER A 49 13.53 3.15 7.66
C SER A 49 13.16 4.63 7.77
N ARG A 50 12.22 5.11 6.94
CA ARG A 50 11.79 6.51 6.85
C ARG A 50 10.39 6.75 7.41
N LEU A 51 9.74 5.74 8.00
CA LEU A 51 8.40 5.91 8.56
C LEU A 51 8.34 6.94 9.69
N ASP A 52 9.39 7.04 10.51
CA ASP A 52 9.48 8.07 11.56
C ASP A 52 9.49 9.48 10.95
N TYR A 53 10.29 9.69 9.92
CA TYR A 53 10.32 10.95 9.17
C TYR A 53 8.95 11.28 8.55
N ILE A 54 8.28 10.31 7.92
CA ILE A 54 6.95 10.53 7.34
C ILE A 54 5.93 10.92 8.42
N ALA A 55 5.98 10.29 9.60
CA ALA A 55 5.12 10.64 10.71
C ALA A 55 5.41 12.07 11.24
N GLU A 56 6.67 12.46 11.33
CA GLU A 56 7.09 13.81 11.74
C GLU A 56 6.60 14.92 10.79
N LEU A 57 6.41 14.61 9.49
CA LEU A 57 5.81 15.52 8.53
C LEU A 57 4.32 15.80 8.80
N GLY A 58 3.67 15.09 9.72
CA GLY A 58 2.23 15.20 9.98
C GLY A 58 1.36 14.50 8.94
N VAL A 59 1.92 13.49 8.24
CA VAL A 59 1.18 12.67 7.29
C VAL A 59 0.28 11.68 8.04
N ASP A 60 -0.94 11.48 7.55
CA ASP A 60 -1.87 10.48 8.08
C ASP A 60 -1.87 9.19 7.24
N VAL A 61 -1.63 9.32 5.93
CA VAL A 61 -1.82 8.24 4.96
C VAL A 61 -0.68 8.20 3.96
N ILE A 62 -0.03 7.04 3.82
CA ILE A 62 0.89 6.74 2.73
C ILE A 62 0.11 6.07 1.61
N VAL A 63 0.24 6.60 0.38
CA VAL A 63 -0.35 6.00 -0.82
C VAL A 63 0.75 5.35 -1.65
N LEU A 64 0.62 4.05 -1.89
CA LEU A 64 1.53 3.25 -2.72
C LEU A 64 0.80 2.77 -3.98
N SER A 65 1.56 2.59 -5.07
CA SER A 65 1.03 2.00 -6.31
C SER A 65 1.25 0.49 -6.29
N LEU A 66 0.16 -0.29 -6.37
CA LEU A 66 0.27 -1.75 -6.53
C LEU A 66 0.93 -2.13 -7.84
N TYR A 67 0.76 -1.33 -8.88
CA TYR A 67 1.47 -1.52 -10.14
C TYR A 67 2.98 -1.45 -9.93
N GLU A 68 3.48 -0.43 -9.22
CA GLU A 68 4.91 -0.32 -8.93
C GLU A 68 5.42 -1.51 -8.12
N LEU A 69 4.66 -1.91 -7.10
CA LEU A 69 4.98 -3.02 -6.20
C LEU A 69 5.10 -4.37 -6.90
N THR A 70 4.28 -4.61 -7.93
CA THR A 70 4.13 -5.91 -8.58
C THR A 70 4.88 -5.98 -9.92
N HIS A 71 5.03 -4.85 -10.63
CA HIS A 71 5.64 -4.85 -11.95
C HIS A 71 7.16 -4.73 -11.91
N GLN A 72 7.83 -5.80 -12.36
CA GLN A 72 9.25 -5.89 -12.64
C GLN A 72 9.59 -5.42 -14.06
N GLY A 73 9.40 -4.13 -14.37
CA GLY A 73 9.61 -3.65 -15.74
C GLY A 73 8.84 -4.50 -16.78
N ASP A 74 9.43 -4.74 -17.95
CA ASP A 74 8.80 -5.44 -19.09
C ASP A 74 8.48 -6.94 -18.86
N GLN A 75 8.81 -7.52 -17.70
CA GLN A 75 8.68 -8.97 -17.44
C GLN A 75 7.48 -9.35 -16.56
N ALA A 76 6.74 -8.36 -16.04
CA ALA A 76 5.58 -8.65 -15.22
C ALA A 76 4.35 -8.99 -16.07
N LYS A 77 3.73 -10.11 -15.73
CA LYS A 77 2.40 -10.46 -16.24
C LYS A 77 1.38 -9.47 -15.65
N PRO A 78 0.61 -8.73 -16.46
CA PRO A 78 -0.35 -7.71 -15.98
C PRO A 78 -1.36 -8.24 -14.95
N ASP A 79 -1.59 -9.54 -14.97
CA ASP A 79 -2.57 -10.31 -14.21
C ASP A 79 -2.11 -10.75 -12.80
N ASP A 80 -0.81 -10.67 -12.47
CA ASP A 80 -0.32 -11.04 -11.13
C ASP A 80 -0.04 -9.81 -10.24
N LEU A 81 -1.11 -9.28 -9.65
CA LEU A 81 -1.04 -8.21 -8.64
C LEU A 81 -0.71 -8.71 -7.22
N THR A 82 -0.50 -10.02 -7.07
CA THR A 82 -0.28 -10.66 -5.76
C THR A 82 1.18 -10.92 -5.47
N SER A 83 2.00 -11.02 -6.51
CA SER A 83 3.45 -11.19 -6.40
C SER A 83 4.17 -9.85 -6.39
N LEU A 84 4.97 -9.61 -5.34
CA LEU A 84 5.84 -8.45 -5.30
C LEU A 84 7.07 -8.61 -6.19
N SER A 85 7.50 -7.50 -6.77
CA SER A 85 8.79 -7.38 -7.43
C SER A 85 9.91 -7.72 -6.44
N THR A 86 10.67 -8.78 -6.73
CA THR A 86 11.84 -9.21 -5.94
C THR A 86 12.86 -8.09 -5.65
N ARG A 87 13.01 -7.09 -6.54
CA ARG A 87 13.88 -5.92 -6.33
C ARG A 87 13.33 -4.89 -5.34
N LEU A 88 12.02 -4.87 -5.12
CA LEU A 88 11.40 -3.96 -4.14
C LEU A 88 11.31 -4.58 -2.75
N GLY A 89 11.36 -5.92 -2.70
CA GLY A 89 11.33 -6.69 -1.47
C GLY A 89 10.33 -7.84 -1.55
N THR A 90 9.96 -8.33 -0.38
CA THR A 90 9.15 -9.53 -0.18
C THR A 90 7.80 -9.19 0.45
N MET A 91 6.85 -10.14 0.36
CA MET A 91 5.54 -9.96 1.00
C MET A 91 5.67 -9.79 2.52
N LEU A 92 6.67 -10.44 3.13
CA LEU A 92 6.98 -10.26 4.55
C LEU A 92 7.42 -8.83 4.87
N GLN A 93 8.23 -8.20 4.01
CA GLN A 93 8.60 -6.79 4.19
C GLN A 93 7.41 -5.85 4.00
N LEU A 94 6.46 -6.16 3.11
CA LEU A 94 5.23 -5.37 3.00
C LEU A 94 4.36 -5.49 4.25
N ILE A 95 4.25 -6.70 4.83
CA ILE A 95 3.55 -6.92 6.11
C ILE A 95 4.24 -6.15 7.25
N ASP A 96 5.58 -6.16 7.27
CA ASP A 96 6.37 -5.40 8.25
C ASP A 96 6.15 -3.88 8.08
N LEU A 97 6.17 -3.37 6.84
CA LEU A 97 5.84 -1.98 6.53
C LEU A 97 4.46 -1.58 7.07
N ILE A 98 3.43 -2.39 6.82
CA ILE A 98 2.06 -2.13 7.29
C ILE A 98 2.02 -2.12 8.83
N SER A 99 2.70 -3.07 9.48
CA SER A 99 2.73 -3.19 10.93
C SER A 99 3.41 -1.98 11.58
N ARG A 100 4.61 -1.61 11.11
CA ARG A 100 5.36 -0.46 11.61
C ARG A 100 4.72 0.88 11.31
N ALA A 101 4.01 0.99 10.17
CA ALA A 101 3.21 2.18 9.86
C ALA A 101 2.07 2.35 10.88
N ARG A 102 1.37 1.26 11.22
CA ARG A 102 0.29 1.27 12.22
C ARG A 102 0.76 1.71 13.59
N GLU A 103 1.95 1.28 14.03
CA GLU A 103 2.56 1.73 15.30
C GLU A 103 2.71 3.26 15.36
N ARG A 104 2.93 3.88 14.20
CA ARG A 104 3.07 5.35 14.03
C ARG A 104 1.76 6.04 13.69
N ARG A 105 0.63 5.32 13.75
CA ARG A 105 -0.71 5.79 13.34
C ARG A 105 -0.80 6.20 11.86
N LEU A 106 0.16 5.77 11.04
CA LEU A 106 0.11 5.92 9.60
C LEU A 106 -0.79 4.84 9.00
N LYS A 107 -1.62 5.23 8.04
CA LYS A 107 -2.41 4.30 7.21
C LYS A 107 -1.69 4.07 5.90
N ILE A 108 -1.85 2.89 5.31
CA ILE A 108 -1.36 2.58 3.96
C ILE A 108 -2.56 2.36 3.05
N ILE A 109 -2.60 3.07 1.92
CA ILE A 109 -3.52 2.83 0.82
C ILE A 109 -2.74 2.25 -0.35
N LEU A 110 -3.21 1.12 -0.84
CA LEU A 110 -2.74 0.49 -2.07
C LEU A 110 -3.65 0.94 -3.22
N SER A 111 -3.09 1.69 -4.15
CA SER A 111 -3.79 2.17 -5.35
C SER A 111 -3.59 1.23 -6.52
N ILE A 112 -4.67 0.96 -7.27
CA ILE A 112 -4.65 0.14 -8.48
C ILE A 112 -5.14 1.01 -9.64
N PRO A 113 -4.38 1.11 -10.75
CA PRO A 113 -4.88 1.74 -11.97
C PRO A 113 -6.10 0.98 -12.51
N ALA A 114 -7.18 1.70 -12.82
CA ALA A 114 -8.42 1.07 -13.31
C ALA A 114 -8.22 0.25 -14.60
N SER A 115 -7.23 0.60 -15.44
CA SER A 115 -6.89 -0.14 -16.65
C SER A 115 -6.29 -1.52 -16.41
N LEU A 116 -5.79 -1.79 -15.19
CA LEU A 116 -5.23 -3.08 -14.78
C LEU A 116 -6.23 -3.93 -14.01
N ALA A 117 -7.38 -3.36 -13.67
CA ALA A 117 -8.50 -4.11 -13.15
C ALA A 117 -9.26 -4.72 -14.35
N GLU A 118 -8.72 -5.78 -14.97
CA GLU A 118 -9.54 -6.61 -15.85
C GLU A 118 -10.70 -7.22 -15.04
N ALA A 119 -11.84 -7.45 -15.71
CA ALA A 119 -13.09 -7.86 -15.07
C ALA A 119 -12.96 -9.13 -14.20
N GLU A 120 -12.04 -10.05 -14.53
CA GLU A 120 -11.78 -11.26 -13.74
C GLU A 120 -11.13 -10.98 -12.38
N VAL A 121 -10.29 -9.95 -12.27
CA VAL A 121 -9.68 -9.54 -10.99
C VAL A 121 -10.75 -8.95 -10.08
N CYS A 122 -11.65 -8.11 -10.62
CA CYS A 122 -12.76 -7.54 -9.85
C CYS A 122 -13.72 -8.60 -9.29
N ASP A 123 -13.99 -9.67 -10.02
CA ASP A 123 -14.84 -10.78 -9.56
C ASP A 123 -14.23 -11.58 -8.40
N TYR A 124 -12.90 -11.57 -8.25
CA TYR A 124 -12.20 -12.16 -7.11
C TYR A 124 -12.32 -11.29 -5.84
N TRP A 125 -12.27 -9.97 -5.98
CA TRP A 125 -12.32 -9.02 -4.85
C TRP A 125 -13.73 -8.70 -4.34
N LEU A 126 -14.78 -8.97 -5.13
CA LEU A 126 -16.18 -8.67 -4.79
C LEU A 126 -16.98 -9.86 -4.22
N LYS A 127 -16.34 -11.01 -4.01
CA LYS A 127 -16.90 -12.16 -3.26
C LYS A 127 -16.47 -12.11 -1.80
#